data_AF-A0A7I8DB22-F1
#
_entry.id   AF-A0A7I8DB22-F1
#
_cell.length_a   1.000
_cell.length_b   1.000
_cell.length_c   1.000
_cell.angle_alpha   90.00
_cell.angle_beta   90.00
_cell.angle_gamma   90.00
#
_symmetry.space_group_name_H-M   'P 1'
#
loop_
_entity.id
_entity.type
_entity.pdbx_description
1 polymer ?
#
loop_
_entity_poly.entity_id
_entity_poly.type
_entity_poly.pdbx_seq_one_letter_code
_entity_poly.pdbx_strand_id
1 'polypeptide(L)'
;MEERRVVILVDGTPFVLVAPTTLYSLLQSSEDYYQRFWIGTAIRWLRYIFLLISLLFPSLYVAVLTYHQEMVPKALLISMASSREQVPFPALVRGVVYGDHL
;
A
#
# COMPACT_ATOMS: atom_id res chain seq x y z
N MET A 1 -11.21 29.83 -11.03
CA MET A 1 -10.13 28.87 -11.31
C MET A 1 -10.80 27.65 -11.91
N GLU A 2 -10.75 27.48 -13.23
CA GLU A 2 -11.34 26.31 -13.88
C GLU A 2 -10.46 25.09 -13.59
N GLU A 3 -10.90 24.20 -12.71
CA GLU A 3 -10.31 22.88 -12.58
C GLU A 3 -10.64 22.09 -13.85
N ARG A 4 -9.68 22.03 -14.79
CA ARG A 4 -9.71 21.15 -15.97
C ARG A 4 -9.73 19.69 -15.51
N ARG A 5 -10.92 19.21 -15.16
CA ARG A 5 -11.20 17.83 -14.81
C ARG A 5 -11.80 17.12 -16.03
N VAL A 6 -11.10 16.11 -16.52
CA VAL A 6 -11.57 15.15 -17.51
C VAL A 6 -12.38 14.09 -16.78
N VAL A 7 -13.59 13.83 -17.29
CA VAL A 7 -14.50 12.82 -16.75
C VAL A 7 -14.58 11.65 -17.71
N ILE A 8 -14.29 10.45 -17.21
CA ILE A 8 -14.37 9.19 -17.96
C ILE A 8 -15.58 8.42 -17.42
N LEU A 9 -16.60 8.27 -18.27
CA LEU A 9 -17.74 7.41 -18.01
C LEU A 9 -17.54 6.10 -18.77
N VAL A 10 -17.51 4.99 -18.04
CA VAL A 10 -17.42 3.64 -18.61
C VAL A 10 -18.78 2.98 -18.46
N ASP A 11 -19.35 2.53 -19.58
CA ASP A 11 -20.61 1.78 -19.57
C ASP A 11 -20.42 0.44 -18.84
N GLY A 12 -21.33 0.13 -17.91
CA GLY A 12 -21.26 -1.06 -17.05
C GLY A 12 -20.66 -0.87 -15.65
N THR A 13 -20.13 0.31 -15.30
CA THR A 13 -19.72 0.63 -13.92
C THR A 13 -20.52 1.81 -13.36
N PRO A 14 -21.10 1.73 -12.14
CA PRO A 14 -21.87 2.82 -11.56
C PRO A 14 -20.98 3.96 -11.01
N PHE A 15 -19.71 4.04 -11.40
CA PHE A 15 -18.74 5.00 -10.89
C PHE A 15 -18.20 5.89 -12.02
N VAL A 16 -18.17 7.19 -11.76
CA VAL A 16 -17.63 8.20 -12.67
C VAL A 16 -16.18 8.48 -12.28
N LEU A 17 -15.24 8.26 -13.21
CA LEU A 17 -13.82 8.48 -12.97
C LEU A 17 -13.45 9.92 -13.36
N VAL A 18 -12.82 10.66 -12.45
CA VAL A 18 -12.44 12.06 -12.66
C VAL A 18 -10.92 12.23 -12.57
N ALA A 19 -10.31 12.82 -13.58
CA ALA A 19 -8.88 13.07 -13.68
C ALA A 19 -8.57 14.54 -13.98
N PRO A 20 -7.48 15.15 -13.48
CA PRO A 20 -6.49 14.57 -12.58
C PRO A 20 -7.07 14.41 -11.17
N THR A 21 -6.87 13.24 -10.57
CA THR A 21 -7.21 13.02 -9.17
C THR A 21 -6.03 13.42 -8.30
N THR A 22 -6.31 14.19 -7.24
CA THR A 22 -5.30 14.51 -6.23
C THR A 22 -5.37 13.49 -5.10
N LEU A 23 -4.29 13.34 -4.34
CA LEU A 23 -4.27 12.44 -3.17
C LEU A 23 -5.41 12.79 -2.19
N TYR A 24 -5.73 14.08 -2.03
CA TYR A 24 -6.86 14.54 -1.24
C TYR A 24 -8.22 14.10 -1.79
N SER A 25 -8.39 14.08 -3.12
CA SER A 25 -9.60 13.58 -3.77
C SER A 25 -9.75 12.06 -3.60
N LEU A 26 -8.66 11.30 -3.54
CA LEU A 26 -8.69 9.86 -3.24
C LEU A 26 -8.98 9.56 -1.77
N LEU A 27 -8.61 10.48 -0.87
CA LEU A 27 -8.89 10.37 0.56
C LEU A 27 -10.31 10.80 0.93
N GLN A 28 -11.12 11.30 0.00
CA GLN A 28 -12.52 11.61 0.21
C GLN A 28 -13.38 10.63 -0.60
N SER A 29 -14.02 9.68 0.08
CA SER A 29 -15.00 8.81 -0.57
C SER A 29 -16.30 9.58 -0.76
N SER A 30 -16.94 9.44 -1.92
CA SER A 30 -18.29 9.98 -2.19
C SER A 30 -19.34 9.43 -1.21
N GLU A 31 -19.07 8.27 -0.61
CA GLU A 31 -19.93 7.60 0.36
C GLU A 31 -19.90 8.28 1.74
N ASP A 32 -18.79 8.96 2.10
CA ASP A 32 -18.64 9.67 3.37
C ASP A 32 -19.58 10.90 3.46
N TYR A 33 -20.14 11.35 2.32
CA TYR A 33 -21.06 12.48 2.23
C TYR A 33 -22.50 12.14 2.68
N TYR A 34 -22.86 10.85 2.70
CA TYR A 34 -24.18 10.37 3.10
C TYR A 34 -24.29 10.13 4.62
N GLN A 35 -23.17 10.18 5.35
CA GLN A 35 -23.14 9.91 6.77
C GLN A 35 -23.32 11.18 7.62
N ARG A 36 -23.84 11.02 8.84
CA ARG A 36 -23.93 12.11 9.83
C ARG A 36 -22.56 12.78 9.97
N PHE A 37 -22.54 14.12 10.04
CA PHE A 37 -21.34 14.95 10.15
C PHE A 37 -20.31 14.44 11.18
N TRP A 38 -20.79 13.98 12.34
CA TRP A 38 -19.96 13.41 13.41
C TRP A 38 -19.22 12.13 12.99
N ILE A 39 -19.90 11.21 12.31
CA ILE A 39 -19.33 9.93 11.88
C ILE A 39 -18.38 10.16 10.70
N GLY A 40 -18.76 11.00 9.73
CA GLY A 40 -17.90 11.33 8.60
C GLY A 40 -16.58 11.98 9.02
N THR A 41 -16.60 12.83 10.05
CA THR A 41 -15.37 13.44 10.60
C THR A 41 -14.48 12.40 11.28
N ALA A 42 -15.06 11.48 12.06
CA ALA A 42 -14.32 10.39 12.69
C ALA A 42 -13.65 9.46 11.65
N ILE A 43 -14.36 9.11 10.57
CA ILE A 43 -13.81 8.29 9.48
C ILE A 43 -12.67 9.00 8.76
N ARG A 44 -12.78 10.32 8.52
CA ARG A 44 -11.69 11.11 7.93
C ARG A 44 -10.43 11.05 8.78
N TRP A 45 -10.54 11.25 10.10
CA TRP A 45 -9.41 11.14 11.03
C TRP A 45 -8.80 9.74 11.03
N LEU A 46 -9.63 8.70 11.08
CA LEU A 46 -9.19 7.32 11.05
C LEU A 46 -8.42 6.99 9.77
N ARG A 47 -8.89 7.50 8.61
CA ARG A 47 -8.21 7.31 7.32
C ARG A 47 -6.83 7.96 7.29
N TYR A 48 -6.68 9.16 7.85
CA TYR A 48 -5.36 9.81 7.95
C TYR A 48 -4.40 9.01 8.86
N ILE A 49 -4.90 8.50 9.99
CA ILE A 49 -4.10 7.67 10.90
C ILE A 49 -3.67 6.38 10.19
N PHE A 50 -4.58 5.68 9.51
CA PHE A 50 -4.24 4.47 8.78
C PHE A 50 -3.29 4.70 7.61
N LEU A 51 -3.39 5.83 6.92
CA LEU A 51 -2.42 6.20 5.88
C LEU A 51 -1.02 6.36 6.46
N LEU A 52 -0.90 7.06 7.60
CA LEU A 52 0.38 7.22 8.30
C LEU A 52 0.93 5.87 8.79
N ILE A 53 0.08 5.04 9.41
CA ILE A 53 0.49 3.71 9.85
C ILE A 53 0.93 2.88 8.65
N SER A 54 0.14 2.78 7.58
CA SER A 54 0.50 1.96 6.42
C SER A 54 1.81 2.39 5.77
N LEU A 55 2.16 3.68 5.82
CA LEU A 55 3.42 4.21 5.30
C LEU A 55 4.60 3.96 6.27
N LEU A 56 4.39 4.19 7.57
CA LEU A 56 5.44 4.10 8.60
C LEU A 56 5.66 2.67 9.10
N PHE A 57 4.64 1.80 9.07
CA PHE A 57 4.66 0.43 9.54
C PHE A 57 5.76 -0.43 8.87
N PRO A 58 5.95 -0.43 7.55
CA PRO A 58 7.05 -1.19 6.94
C PRO A 58 8.42 -0.67 7.38
N SER A 59 8.61 0.65 7.47
CA SER A 59 9.88 1.23 7.96
C SER A 59 10.13 0.93 9.43
N LEU A 60 9.10 0.98 10.27
CA LEU A 60 9.19 0.65 11.69
C LEU A 60 9.50 -0.84 11.88
N TYR A 61 8.84 -1.72 11.11
CA TYR A 61 9.08 -3.16 11.11
C TYR A 61 10.55 -3.47 10.80
N VAL A 62 11.12 -2.88 9.74
CA VAL A 62 12.54 -3.07 9.38
C VAL A 62 13.48 -2.46 10.43
N ALA A 63 13.15 -1.28 10.97
CA ALA A 63 13.95 -0.63 12.02
C ALA A 63 14.00 -1.48 13.30
N VAL A 64 12.87 -2.02 13.75
CA VAL A 64 12.81 -2.89 14.94
C VAL A 64 13.65 -4.16 14.74
N LEU A 65 13.54 -4.80 13.57
CA LEU A 65 14.36 -5.97 13.23
C LEU A 65 15.87 -5.65 13.19
N THR A 66 16.24 -4.42 12.83
CA THR A 66 17.65 -4.03 12.66
C THR A 66 18.30 -3.53 13.94
N TYR A 67 17.56 -2.83 14.81
CA TYR A 67 18.09 -2.25 16.06
C TYR A 67 17.94 -3.18 17.27
N HIS A 68 17.07 -4.19 17.24
CA HIS A 68 16.95 -5.23 18.28
C HIS A 68 17.34 -6.62 17.74
N GLN A 69 18.53 -6.73 17.13
CA GLN A 69 19.05 -8.03 16.67
C GLN A 69 19.30 -9.02 17.82
N GLU A 70 19.42 -8.55 19.05
CA GLU A 70 19.66 -9.39 20.23
C GLU A 70 18.39 -10.08 20.77
N MET A 71 17.20 -9.65 20.36
CA MET A 71 15.93 -10.31 20.72
C MET A 71 15.41 -11.25 19.63
N VAL A 72 16.08 -11.37 18.48
CA VAL A 72 15.73 -12.33 17.43
C VAL A 72 16.26 -13.71 17.84
N PRO A 73 15.39 -14.67 18.23
CA PRO A 73 15.85 -16.02 18.49
C PRO A 73 16.41 -16.57 17.19
N LYS A 74 17.61 -17.19 17.25
CA LYS A 74 18.30 -17.80 16.10
C LYS A 74 17.40 -18.71 15.24
N ALA A 75 16.28 -19.19 15.79
CA ALA A 75 15.22 -19.91 15.11
C ALA A 75 14.60 -19.16 13.92
N LEU A 76 14.41 -17.83 13.99
CA LEU A 76 13.85 -17.05 12.89
C LEU A 76 14.89 -16.84 11.77
N LEU A 77 16.17 -16.64 12.12
CA LEU A 77 17.26 -16.58 11.15
C LEU A 77 17.39 -17.91 10.37
N ILE A 78 17.24 -19.05 11.05
CA ILE A 78 17.24 -20.37 10.40
C ILE A 78 15.99 -20.57 9.53
N SER A 79 14.81 -20.11 9.96
CA SER A 79 13.59 -20.19 9.13
C SER A 79 13.66 -19.30 7.89
N MET A 80 14.27 -18.11 7.98
CA MET A 80 14.54 -17.24 6.82
C MET A 80 15.64 -17.80 5.91
N ALA A 81 16.68 -18.43 6.46
CA ALA A 81 17.69 -19.14 5.68
C ALA A 81 17.09 -20.36 4.96
N SER A 82 16.26 -21.16 5.64
CA SER A 82 15.50 -22.28 5.07
C SER A 82 14.48 -21.83 4.02
N SER A 83 13.81 -20.69 4.23
CA SER A 83 12.92 -20.09 3.21
C SER A 83 13.71 -19.55 2.00
N ARG A 84 14.96 -19.11 2.20
CA ARG A 84 15.88 -18.76 1.11
C ARG A 84 16.44 -19.99 0.38
N GLU A 85 16.51 -21.15 1.02
CA GLU A 85 16.80 -22.41 0.32
C GLU A 85 15.66 -22.84 -0.63
N GLN A 86 14.40 -22.53 -0.30
CA GLN A 86 13.26 -22.77 -1.20
C GLN A 86 13.21 -21.81 -2.40
N VAL A 87 14.02 -20.75 -2.40
CA VAL A 87 14.14 -19.82 -3.53
C VAL A 87 15.59 -19.82 -3.99
N PRO A 88 16.04 -20.87 -4.70
CA PRO A 88 17.46 -21.14 -4.99
C PRO A 88 18.18 -20.07 -5.80
N PHE A 89 17.52 -18.99 -6.23
CA PHE A 89 18.16 -17.87 -6.91
C PHE A 89 17.52 -16.52 -6.55
N PRO A 90 18.35 -15.47 -6.31
CA PRO A 90 17.89 -14.08 -6.26
C PRO A 90 17.01 -13.77 -7.48
N ALA A 91 15.93 -13.00 -7.29
CA ALA A 91 15.00 -12.64 -8.37
C ALA A 91 15.69 -12.07 -9.62
N LEU A 92 16.82 -11.38 -9.40
CA LEU A 92 17.68 -10.83 -10.45
C LEU A 92 18.23 -11.91 -11.40
N VAL A 93 18.69 -13.04 -10.87
CA VAL A 93 19.26 -14.14 -11.67
C VAL A 93 18.17 -14.85 -12.46
N ARG A 94 16.98 -15.02 -11.88
CA ARG A 94 15.83 -15.66 -12.56
C ARG A 94 15.32 -14.81 -13.72
N GLY A 95 15.28 -13.49 -13.57
CA GLY A 95 14.87 -12.58 -14.65
C GLY A 95 15.85 -12.53 -15.81
N VAL A 96 17.15 -12.72 -15.56
CA VAL A 96 18.17 -12.77 -16.61
C VAL A 96 18.16 -14.11 -17.37
N VAL A 97 17.88 -15.21 -16.68
CA VAL A 97 17.93 -16.57 -17.26
C VAL A 97 16.61 -16.99 -17.94
N TYR A 98 15.48 -16.40 -17.56
CA TYR A 98 14.16 -16.71 -18.15
C TYR A 98 13.55 -15.53 -18.92
N GLY A 99 14.20 -14.37 -18.93
CA GLY A 99 13.72 -13.15 -19.61
C GLY A 99 13.92 -13.14 -21.13
N ASP A 100 14.49 -14.21 -21.68
CA ASP A 100 14.72 -14.47 -23.11
C ASP A 100 13.61 -15.33 -23.76
N HIS A 101 12.60 -15.76 -22.97
CA HIS A 101 11.48 -16.58 -23.43
C HIS A 101 10.09 -15.90 -23.32
N LEU A 102 10.03 -14.56 -23.40
CA LEU A 102 8.79 -13.80 -23.60
C LEU A 102 8.76 -13.12 -24.96
#